data_AF-A0A653BIY6-F1
#
_entry.id   AF-A0A653BIY6-F1
#
_cell.length_a   1.000
_cell.length_b   1.000
_cell.length_c   1.000
_cell.angle_alpha   90.00
_cell.angle_beta   90.00
_cell.angle_gamma   90.00
#
_symmetry.space_group_name_H-M   'P 1'
#
loop_
_entity.id
_entity.type
_entity.pdbx_description
1 polymer ?
#
loop_
_entity_poly.entity_id
_entity_poly.type
_entity_poly.pdbx_seq_one_letter_code
_entity_poly.pdbx_strand_id
1 'polypeptide(L)'
;MLYDDMQILETAENINEAVAGYDARDEARICRFTKPDGTCFKGKNCKLEHILLPKDGFTTDKEMVFKEAMYSLILPKVGDIVTILITAYIDSCNFFANLVRTPISSKGYVGDQELEELMRLINTPSTVRTYRSMKILPGVGEIVLVCPPTLKKWFRAIVRSSSVTNPHNGDSEIEVFSVDFGDTFVVHLSAIRKIEPHLLRLPFQVIIITFEDSSHQV
;
A
#
# COMPACT_ATOMS: atom_id res chain seq x y z
N MET A 1 3.41 24.62 19.77
CA MET A 1 2.44 23.77 19.06
C MET A 1 1.16 24.53 18.73
N LEU A 2 0.44 25.14 19.69
CA LEU A 2 -0.76 25.96 19.38
C LEU A 2 -0.55 27.20 18.49
N TYR A 3 0.67 27.74 18.42
CA TYR A 3 0.96 28.97 17.66
C TYR A 3 1.26 28.73 16.17
N ASP A 4 1.80 27.57 15.79
CA ASP A 4 2.11 27.25 14.38
C ASP A 4 0.83 26.89 13.62
N ASP A 5 -0.08 26.13 14.24
CA ASP A 5 -1.36 25.76 13.64
C ASP A 5 -2.25 26.99 13.37
N MET A 6 -2.14 28.02 14.23
CA MET A 6 -2.88 29.27 14.08
C MET A 6 -2.33 30.13 12.93
N GLN A 7 -1.02 30.14 12.70
CA GLN A 7 -0.42 30.83 11.55
C GLN A 7 -0.74 30.16 10.22
N ILE A 8 -0.81 28.83 10.18
CA ILE A 8 -1.20 28.07 8.98
C ILE A 8 -2.65 28.37 8.60
N LEU A 9 -3.57 28.44 9.58
CA LEU A 9 -4.98 28.77 9.34
C LEU A 9 -5.21 30.22 8.93
N GLU A 10 -4.46 31.16 9.51
CA GLU A 10 -4.57 32.60 9.18
C GLU A 10 -4.07 32.95 7.77
N THR A 11 -3.20 32.10 7.19
CA THR A 11 -2.61 32.32 5.85
C THR A 11 -3.13 31.36 4.77
N ALA A 12 -4.00 30.41 5.14
CA ALA A 12 -4.55 29.43 4.21
C ALA A 12 -5.55 30.08 3.22
N GLU A 13 -5.24 30.02 1.92
CA GLU A 13 -6.17 30.41 0.85
C GLU A 13 -7.40 29.49 0.78
N ASN A 14 -7.28 28.25 1.27
CA ASN A 14 -8.34 27.26 1.32
C ASN A 14 -8.40 26.61 2.71
N ILE A 15 -9.40 26.99 3.49
CA ILE A 15 -9.60 26.53 4.87
C ILE A 15 -9.85 25.02 4.93
N ASN A 16 -10.59 24.46 3.96
CA ASN A 16 -10.88 23.02 3.92
C ASN A 16 -9.60 22.22 3.70
N GLU A 17 -8.76 22.66 2.77
CA GLU A 17 -7.47 22.01 2.50
C GLU A 17 -6.52 22.11 3.69
N ALA A 18 -6.51 23.24 4.41
CA ALA A 18 -5.68 23.43 5.59
C ALA A 18 -6.12 22.58 6.80
N VAL A 19 -7.44 22.38 6.99
CA VAL A 19 -7.99 21.62 8.12
C VAL A 19 -8.08 20.12 7.83
N ALA A 20 -8.59 19.75 6.65
CA ALA A 20 -8.89 18.37 6.29
C ALA A 20 -7.86 17.74 5.32
N GLY A 21 -6.91 18.53 4.79
CA GLY A 21 -5.92 18.06 3.81
C GLY A 21 -6.46 17.87 2.38
N TYR A 22 -7.73 18.23 2.15
CA TYR A 22 -8.38 18.22 0.85
C TYR A 22 -9.56 19.20 0.81
N ASP A 23 -9.89 19.69 -0.39
CA ASP A 23 -11.07 20.54 -0.61
C ASP A 23 -12.06 19.81 -1.54
N ALA A 24 -13.23 19.47 -1.01
CA ALA A 24 -14.25 18.73 -1.73
C ALA A 24 -14.93 19.62 -2.78
N ARG A 25 -14.64 19.38 -4.06
CA ARG A 25 -15.26 20.14 -5.17
C ARG A 25 -16.61 19.60 -5.63
N ASP A 26 -17.06 18.52 -5.00
CA ASP A 26 -18.27 17.81 -5.43
C ASP A 26 -19.54 18.63 -5.23
N GLU A 27 -19.57 19.61 -4.32
CA GLU A 27 -20.69 20.53 -4.17
C GLU A 27 -20.92 21.42 -5.42
N ALA A 28 -19.89 21.64 -6.23
CA ALA A 28 -19.99 22.41 -7.47
C ALA A 28 -20.54 21.58 -8.64
N ARG A 29 -20.49 20.24 -8.54
CA ARG A 29 -20.83 19.30 -9.61
C ARG A 29 -22.09 18.48 -9.30
N ILE A 30 -22.28 18.09 -8.05
CA ILE A 30 -23.32 17.16 -7.60
C ILE A 30 -24.51 17.92 -7.02
N CYS A 31 -25.72 17.54 -7.45
CA CYS A 31 -26.96 18.12 -6.97
C CYS A 31 -27.24 17.64 -5.53
N ARG A 32 -27.14 18.56 -4.57
CA ARG A 32 -27.48 18.31 -3.15
C ARG A 32 -28.92 17.85 -2.88
N PHE A 33 -29.80 17.95 -3.88
CA PHE A 33 -31.21 17.63 -3.78
C PHE A 33 -31.59 16.33 -4.50
N THR A 34 -30.59 15.53 -4.87
CA THR A 34 -30.79 14.20 -5.44
C THR A 34 -31.48 13.30 -4.42
N LYS A 35 -32.64 12.78 -4.81
CA LYS A 35 -33.40 11.78 -4.07
C LYS A 35 -32.83 10.38 -4.33
N PRO A 36 -33.14 9.38 -3.49
CA PRO A 36 -32.72 7.99 -3.68
C PRO A 36 -33.10 7.38 -5.04
N ASP A 37 -34.12 7.92 -5.71
CA ASP A 37 -34.55 7.51 -7.05
C ASP A 37 -33.76 8.17 -8.19
N GLY A 38 -32.70 8.95 -7.87
CA GLY A 38 -31.88 9.67 -8.85
C GLY A 38 -32.52 10.95 -9.40
N THR A 39 -33.66 11.38 -8.86
CA THR A 39 -34.34 12.61 -9.30
C THR A 39 -34.07 13.79 -8.38
N CYS A 40 -34.25 15.02 -8.86
CA CYS A 40 -34.32 16.20 -8.00
C CYS A 40 -35.52 17.08 -8.38
N PHE A 41 -35.86 18.04 -7.52
CA PHE A 41 -37.00 18.94 -7.76
C PHE A 41 -36.85 19.82 -9.02
N LYS A 42 -35.62 20.05 -9.50
CA LYS A 42 -35.36 20.82 -10.74
C LYS A 42 -35.57 19.97 -12.01
N GLY A 43 -35.78 18.67 -11.88
CA GLY A 43 -36.06 17.75 -12.99
C GLY A 43 -35.01 17.85 -14.11
N LYS A 44 -35.47 17.87 -15.36
CA LYS A 44 -34.63 17.93 -16.57
C LYS A 44 -33.82 19.23 -16.71
N ASN A 45 -34.12 20.27 -15.92
CA ASN A 45 -33.43 21.56 -15.96
C ASN A 45 -32.27 21.68 -14.97
N CYS A 46 -32.02 20.64 -14.16
CA CYS A 46 -30.87 20.60 -13.28
C CYS A 46 -29.59 20.40 -14.09
N LYS A 47 -28.62 21.32 -13.95
CA LYS A 47 -27.31 21.23 -14.63
C LYS A 47 -26.25 20.48 -13.81
N LEU A 48 -26.63 20.00 -12.63
CA LEU A 48 -25.77 19.29 -11.68
C LEU A 48 -26.03 17.79 -11.78
N GLU A 49 -25.02 16.99 -11.46
CA GLU A 49 -25.10 15.54 -11.49
C GLU A 49 -25.96 14.98 -10.36
N HIS A 50 -26.82 14.00 -10.66
CA HIS A 50 -27.67 13.34 -9.69
C HIS A 50 -27.02 12.04 -9.19
N ILE A 51 -25.99 12.20 -8.36
CA ILE A 51 -25.29 11.08 -7.71
C ILE A 51 -25.67 11.07 -6.24
N LEU A 52 -26.03 9.88 -5.73
CA LEU A 52 -26.22 9.68 -4.29
C LEU A 52 -24.86 9.59 -3.62
N LEU A 53 -24.52 10.62 -2.85
CA LEU A 53 -23.40 10.55 -1.92
C LEU A 53 -23.75 9.55 -0.81
N PRO A 54 -22.82 8.66 -0.41
CA PRO A 54 -22.95 7.89 0.81
C PRO A 54 -23.26 8.81 2.00
N LYS A 55 -24.00 8.35 3.01
CA LYS A 55 -24.34 9.17 4.20
C LYS A 55 -23.14 9.82 4.88
N ASP A 56 -21.95 9.23 4.72
CA ASP A 56 -20.68 9.68 5.31
C ASP A 56 -19.63 10.07 4.24
N GLY A 57 -20.03 10.20 2.97
CA GLY A 57 -19.13 10.47 1.84
C GLY A 57 -19.13 11.95 1.43
N PHE A 58 -17.98 12.61 1.57
CA PHE A 58 -17.80 14.01 1.14
C PHE A 58 -17.35 14.14 -0.33
N THR A 59 -16.79 13.07 -0.91
CA THR A 59 -16.39 13.05 -2.33
C THR A 59 -16.72 11.72 -3.02
N THR A 60 -16.87 11.76 -4.34
CA THR A 60 -17.03 10.63 -5.26
C THR A 60 -15.73 10.29 -5.99
N ASP A 61 -14.65 11.02 -5.68
CA ASP A 61 -13.33 10.79 -6.27
C ASP A 61 -12.86 9.37 -5.92
N LYS A 62 -12.63 8.57 -6.94
CA LYS A 62 -12.09 7.21 -6.79
C LYS A 62 -10.60 7.26 -7.08
N GLU A 63 -9.80 6.95 -6.08
CA GLU A 63 -8.39 6.64 -6.30
C GLU A 63 -8.23 5.15 -6.61
N MET A 64 -7.37 4.87 -7.58
CA MET A 64 -7.02 3.50 -7.92
C MET A 64 -6.12 2.93 -6.81
N VAL A 65 -6.56 1.83 -6.22
CA VAL A 65 -5.79 1.04 -5.26
C VAL A 65 -5.48 -0.33 -5.83
N PHE A 66 -4.38 -0.93 -5.39
CA PHE A 66 -3.96 -2.25 -5.83
C PHE A 66 -4.04 -3.23 -4.66
N LYS A 67 -4.46 -4.45 -4.94
CA LYS A 67 -4.49 -5.56 -3.95
C LYS A 67 -3.53 -6.71 -4.30
N GLU A 68 -3.04 -6.73 -5.53
CA GLU A 68 -2.27 -7.83 -6.11
C GLU A 68 -1.22 -7.28 -7.08
N ALA A 69 -0.21 -8.09 -7.38
CA ALA A 69 0.71 -7.85 -8.48
C ALA A 69 -0.01 -8.04 -9.83
N MET A 70 0.56 -7.50 -10.91
CA MET A 70 0.02 -7.68 -12.27
C MET A 70 0.16 -9.11 -12.78
N TYR A 71 1.13 -9.85 -12.25
CA TYR A 71 1.40 -11.24 -12.62
C TYR A 71 1.56 -12.08 -11.37
N SER A 72 1.16 -13.34 -11.46
CA SER A 72 1.34 -14.33 -10.39
C SER A 72 2.71 -14.98 -10.48
N LEU A 73 3.26 -15.36 -9.33
CA LEU A 73 4.51 -16.11 -9.26
C LEU A 73 4.29 -17.51 -9.83
N ILE A 74 5.16 -17.93 -10.75
CA ILE A 74 5.12 -19.29 -11.30
C ILE A 74 5.89 -20.19 -10.34
N LEU A 75 5.18 -21.13 -9.71
CA LEU A 75 5.78 -22.11 -8.81
C LEU A 75 6.43 -23.25 -9.60
N PRO A 76 7.52 -23.84 -9.08
CA PRO A 76 8.12 -25.03 -9.68
C PRO A 76 7.16 -26.21 -9.68
N LYS A 77 7.37 -27.14 -10.61
CA LYS A 77 6.61 -28.39 -10.66
C LYS A 77 7.15 -29.36 -9.63
N VAL A 78 6.31 -30.32 -9.25
CA VAL A 78 6.73 -31.43 -8.38
C VAL A 78 7.89 -32.17 -9.06
N GLY A 79 9.00 -32.34 -8.32
CA GLY A 79 10.22 -32.98 -8.78
C GLY A 79 11.28 -32.01 -9.32
N ASP A 80 10.97 -30.73 -9.52
CA ASP A 80 11.97 -29.73 -9.91
C ASP A 80 12.97 -29.48 -8.77
N ILE A 81 14.25 -29.38 -9.10
CA ILE A 81 15.28 -28.90 -8.19
C ILE A 81 15.41 -27.40 -8.37
N VAL A 82 15.11 -26.64 -7.33
CA VAL A 82 15.17 -25.17 -7.34
C VAL A 82 16.12 -24.64 -6.28
N THR A 83 16.70 -23.49 -6.57
CA THR A 83 17.43 -22.70 -5.58
C THR A 83 16.45 -21.75 -4.89
N ILE A 84 16.50 -21.71 -3.57
CA ILE A 84 15.72 -20.79 -2.75
C ILE A 84 16.63 -19.97 -1.84
N LEU A 85 16.17 -18.77 -1.51
CA LEU A 85 16.77 -17.93 -0.47
C LEU A 85 15.77 -17.80 0.67
N ILE A 86 16.11 -18.30 1.86
CA ILE A 86 15.29 -18.10 3.07
C ILE A 86 15.41 -16.63 3.49
N THR A 87 14.28 -15.95 3.64
CA THR A 87 14.22 -14.52 3.97
C THR A 87 13.76 -14.25 5.39
N ALA A 88 12.87 -15.08 5.93
CA ALA A 88 12.41 -14.97 7.31
C ALA A 88 11.98 -16.32 7.89
N TYR A 89 12.07 -16.42 9.22
CA TYR A 89 11.70 -17.59 10.00
C TYR A 89 10.26 -17.46 10.49
N ILE A 90 9.46 -18.53 10.38
CA ILE A 90 8.11 -18.59 10.95
C ILE A 90 8.11 -19.53 12.15
N ASP A 91 8.46 -20.80 11.92
CA ASP A 91 8.58 -21.83 12.95
C ASP A 91 9.54 -22.94 12.49
N SER A 92 9.59 -24.06 13.22
CA SER A 92 10.53 -25.17 12.95
C SER A 92 10.37 -25.81 11.57
N CYS A 93 9.20 -25.71 10.96
CA CYS A 93 8.88 -26.34 9.68
C CYS A 93 8.58 -25.31 8.59
N ASN A 94 8.17 -24.10 8.95
CA ASN A 94 7.71 -23.06 8.03
C ASN A 94 8.69 -21.88 7.95
N PHE A 95 8.98 -21.47 6.72
CA PHE A 95 9.88 -20.35 6.44
C PHE A 95 9.32 -19.51 5.30
N PHE A 96 9.67 -18.23 5.29
CA PHE A 96 9.53 -17.39 4.11
C PHE A 96 10.78 -17.51 3.25
N ALA A 97 10.59 -17.60 1.94
CA ALA A 97 11.68 -17.69 0.98
C ALA A 97 11.37 -17.00 -0.35
N ASN A 98 12.42 -16.77 -1.14
CA ASN A 98 12.31 -16.40 -2.55
C ASN A 98 12.79 -17.56 -3.44
N LEU A 99 12.10 -17.76 -4.57
CA LEU A 99 12.60 -18.61 -5.66
C LEU A 99 13.68 -17.85 -6.42
N VAL A 100 14.87 -18.44 -6.53
CA VAL A 100 15.99 -17.88 -7.31
C VAL A 100 15.97 -18.47 -8.71
N ARG A 101 15.43 -17.72 -9.68
CA ARG A 101 15.34 -18.11 -11.09
C ARG A 101 16.58 -17.68 -11.87
N THR A 102 16.99 -16.43 -11.65
CA THR A 102 18.17 -15.87 -12.29
C THR A 102 19.17 -15.49 -11.20
N PRO A 103 20.13 -16.38 -10.87
CA PRO A 103 20.98 -16.19 -9.72
C PRO A 103 21.94 -15.00 -9.91
N ILE A 104 22.01 -14.16 -8.89
CA ILE A 104 23.01 -13.10 -8.77
C ILE A 104 23.68 -13.15 -7.41
N SER A 105 25.01 -13.10 -7.39
CA SER A 105 25.77 -13.03 -6.15
C SER A 105 25.68 -11.62 -5.57
N SER A 106 25.06 -11.49 -4.41
CA SER A 106 24.86 -10.23 -3.70
C SER A 106 25.27 -10.44 -2.26
N LYS A 107 26.26 -9.68 -1.77
CA LYS A 107 26.59 -9.57 -0.32
C LYS A 107 26.72 -10.91 0.43
N GLY A 108 27.31 -11.92 -0.21
CA GLY A 108 27.55 -13.23 0.40
C GLY A 108 26.39 -14.22 0.36
N TYR A 109 25.28 -13.88 -0.31
CA TYR A 109 24.19 -14.80 -0.64
C TYR A 109 23.91 -14.80 -2.15
N VAL A 110 23.10 -15.76 -2.61
CA VAL A 110 22.59 -15.81 -3.99
C VAL A 110 21.14 -15.37 -3.96
N GLY A 111 20.86 -14.22 -4.57
CA GLY A 111 19.51 -13.68 -4.75
C GLY A 111 18.99 -13.84 -6.17
N ASP A 112 17.75 -13.46 -6.40
CA ASP A 112 17.17 -13.38 -7.74
C ASP A 112 17.42 -12.00 -8.37
N GLN A 113 17.87 -11.98 -9.62
CA GLN A 113 18.23 -10.76 -10.34
C GLN A 113 17.06 -9.77 -10.43
N GLU A 114 15.84 -10.23 -10.74
CA GLU A 114 14.70 -9.32 -10.97
C GLU A 114 14.27 -8.64 -9.67
N LEU A 115 14.30 -9.36 -8.55
CA LEU A 115 14.02 -8.79 -7.24
C LEU A 115 15.10 -7.78 -6.82
N GLU A 116 16.39 -8.10 -7.03
CA GLU A 116 17.49 -7.18 -6.72
C GLU A 116 17.43 -5.90 -7.58
N GLU A 117 17.05 -6.02 -8.85
CA GLU A 117 16.83 -4.88 -9.73
C GLU A 117 15.65 -4.01 -9.29
N LEU A 118 14.51 -4.64 -8.91
CA LEU A 118 13.37 -3.92 -8.34
C LEU A 118 13.76 -3.20 -7.06
N MET A 119 14.44 -3.90 -6.13
CA MET A 119 14.86 -3.33 -4.86
C MET A 119 15.80 -2.14 -5.05
N ARG A 120 16.69 -2.20 -6.04
CA ARG A 120 17.53 -1.07 -6.44
C ARG A 120 16.69 0.08 -7.00
N LEU A 121 15.77 -0.21 -7.91
CA LEU A 121 14.91 0.80 -8.53
C LEU A 121 14.08 1.55 -7.49
N ILE A 122 13.39 0.84 -6.60
CA ILE A 122 12.49 1.46 -5.61
C ILE A 122 13.24 2.24 -4.52
N ASN A 123 14.52 1.98 -4.35
CA ASN A 123 15.39 2.68 -3.39
C ASN A 123 16.29 3.73 -4.05
N THR A 124 16.21 3.92 -5.37
CA THR A 124 17.02 4.95 -6.05
C THR A 124 16.46 6.33 -5.70
N PRO A 125 17.32 7.33 -5.35
CA PRO A 125 16.85 8.65 -4.94
C PRO A 125 15.93 9.36 -5.94
N SER A 126 16.12 9.14 -7.24
CA SER A 126 15.23 9.68 -8.28
C SER A 126 13.83 9.09 -8.19
N THR A 127 13.70 7.79 -8.02
CA THR A 127 12.41 7.10 -7.85
C THR A 127 11.75 7.51 -6.54
N VAL A 128 12.49 7.56 -5.43
CA VAL A 128 11.93 7.93 -4.12
C VAL A 128 11.29 9.31 -4.13
N ARG A 129 11.86 10.26 -4.88
CA ARG A 129 11.30 11.61 -5.03
C ARG A 129 9.96 11.66 -5.77
N THR A 130 9.60 10.63 -6.54
CA THR A 130 8.31 10.59 -7.26
C THR A 130 7.18 10.00 -6.42
N TYR A 131 7.47 9.43 -5.26
CA TYR A 131 6.47 8.77 -4.43
C TYR A 131 5.47 9.73 -3.83
N ARG A 132 4.19 9.42 -4.03
CA ARG A 132 3.07 10.19 -3.50
C ARG A 132 2.74 9.75 -2.08
N SER A 133 2.66 10.72 -1.18
CA SER A 133 2.19 10.50 0.19
C SER A 133 0.75 10.02 0.22
N MET A 134 0.43 9.24 1.24
CA MET A 134 -0.95 8.89 1.57
C MET A 134 -1.65 10.12 2.17
N LYS A 135 -2.87 10.42 1.72
CA LYS A 135 -3.71 11.47 2.30
C LYS A 135 -4.67 10.94 3.37
N ILE A 136 -5.02 9.66 3.25
CA ILE A 136 -5.89 8.91 4.15
C ILE A 136 -5.20 7.60 4.52
N LEU A 137 -5.66 6.96 5.59
CA LEU A 137 -5.17 5.63 5.96
C LEU A 137 -5.44 4.63 4.82
N PRO A 138 -4.46 3.78 4.46
CA PRO A 138 -4.69 2.74 3.48
C PRO A 138 -5.69 1.69 3.99
N GLY A 139 -6.39 1.08 3.05
CA GLY A 139 -7.29 -0.03 3.33
C GLY A 139 -6.54 -1.34 3.63
N VAL A 140 -7.15 -2.22 4.42
CA VAL A 140 -6.65 -3.60 4.59
C VAL A 140 -6.64 -4.31 3.24
N GLY A 141 -5.52 -4.97 2.93
CA GLY A 141 -5.28 -5.61 1.63
C GLY A 141 -4.72 -4.70 0.55
N GLU A 142 -4.59 -3.39 0.81
CA GLU A 142 -3.97 -2.46 -0.14
C GLU A 142 -2.46 -2.68 -0.22
N ILE A 143 -1.93 -2.65 -1.45
CA ILE A 143 -0.50 -2.71 -1.74
C ILE A 143 0.08 -1.30 -1.72
N VAL A 144 1.12 -1.13 -0.92
CA VAL A 144 1.79 0.15 -0.69
C VAL A 144 3.30 -0.01 -0.78
N LEU A 145 3.99 1.13 -0.84
CA LEU A 145 5.42 1.20 -0.55
C LEU A 145 5.59 1.58 0.92
N VAL A 146 6.45 0.87 1.64
CA VAL A 146 6.75 1.15 3.06
C VAL A 146 8.25 1.36 3.27
N CYS A 147 8.62 2.33 4.09
CA CYS A 147 9.99 2.56 4.55
C CYS A 147 10.08 2.44 6.08
N PRO A 148 10.32 1.23 6.62
CA PRO A 148 10.44 1.03 8.06
C PRO A 148 11.58 1.88 8.65
N PRO A 149 11.37 2.60 9.78
CA PRO A 149 12.40 3.46 10.37
C PRO A 149 13.71 2.74 10.72
N THR A 150 13.61 1.45 11.05
CA THR A 150 14.74 0.57 11.41
C THR A 150 15.61 0.23 10.20
N LEU A 151 15.02 0.08 9.01
CA LEU A 151 15.71 -0.36 7.80
C LEU A 151 16.08 0.79 6.87
N LYS A 152 15.32 1.90 6.90
CA LYS A 152 15.50 3.09 6.05
C LYS A 152 15.60 2.74 4.56
N LYS A 153 14.83 1.74 4.14
CA LYS A 153 14.68 1.28 2.76
C LYS A 153 13.22 1.05 2.44
N TRP A 154 12.85 1.32 1.20
CA TRP A 154 11.53 1.08 0.64
C TRP A 154 11.37 -0.39 0.25
N PHE A 155 10.19 -0.92 0.55
CA PHE A 155 9.72 -2.26 0.22
C PHE A 155 8.31 -2.18 -0.34
N ARG A 156 7.91 -3.18 -1.12
CA ARG A 156 6.48 -3.41 -1.41
C ARG A 156 5.87 -4.15 -0.24
N ALA A 157 4.69 -3.74 0.20
CA ALA A 157 4.00 -4.38 1.30
C ALA A 157 2.48 -4.36 1.11
N ILE A 158 1.81 -5.31 1.76
CA ILE A 158 0.36 -5.35 1.87
C ILE A 158 -0.06 -4.91 3.27
N VAL A 159 -1.07 -4.06 3.36
CA VAL A 159 -1.61 -3.58 4.63
C VAL A 159 -2.42 -4.68 5.30
N ARG A 160 -2.09 -4.99 6.55
CA ARG A 160 -2.75 -6.03 7.36
C ARG A 160 -3.76 -5.43 8.33
N SER A 161 -3.39 -4.35 8.99
CA SER A 161 -4.26 -3.61 9.89
C SER A 161 -3.86 -2.14 9.90
N SER A 162 -4.83 -1.27 10.18
CA SER A 162 -4.60 0.16 10.41
C SER A 162 -5.48 0.62 11.56
N SER A 163 -4.88 1.34 12.51
CA SER A 163 -5.59 1.89 13.65
C SER A 163 -5.16 3.33 13.91
N VAL A 164 -6.12 4.17 14.30
CA VAL A 164 -5.84 5.53 14.78
C VAL A 164 -5.54 5.41 16.27
N THR A 165 -4.30 5.68 16.65
CA THR A 165 -3.85 5.54 18.04
C THR A 165 -4.08 6.83 18.82
N ASN A 166 -4.06 7.99 18.15
CA ASN A 166 -4.44 9.26 18.76
C ASN A 166 -5.19 10.16 17.75
N PRO A 167 -6.50 10.38 17.93
CA PRO A 167 -7.31 11.19 17.02
C PRO A 167 -6.92 12.67 16.96
N HIS A 168 -6.20 13.19 17.96
CA HIS A 168 -5.92 14.63 18.08
C HIS A 168 -4.65 15.07 17.34
N ASN A 169 -3.73 14.15 17.06
CA ASN A 169 -2.50 14.42 16.30
C ASN A 169 -2.41 13.58 15.00
N GLY A 170 -3.46 12.82 14.68
CA GLY A 170 -3.50 11.96 13.49
C GLY A 170 -2.54 10.77 13.55
N ASP A 171 -2.07 10.40 14.75
CA ASP A 171 -1.12 9.32 14.89
C ASP A 171 -1.79 7.97 14.60
N SER A 172 -1.08 7.14 13.84
CA SER A 172 -1.59 5.90 13.29
C SER A 172 -0.55 4.80 13.39
N GLU A 173 -1.01 3.62 13.75
CA GLU A 173 -0.22 2.39 13.65
C GLU A 173 -0.80 1.54 12.53
N ILE A 174 0.06 1.25 11.57
CA ILE A 174 -0.28 0.51 10.37
C ILE A 174 0.65 -0.68 10.31
N GLU A 175 0.06 -1.87 10.43
CA GLU A 175 0.77 -3.12 10.27
C GLU A 175 0.78 -3.50 8.78
N VAL A 176 1.97 -3.76 8.26
CA VAL A 176 2.16 -4.17 6.86
C VAL A 176 3.04 -5.40 6.77
N PHE A 177 2.80 -6.23 5.77
CA PHE A 177 3.57 -7.43 5.48
C PHE A 177 4.32 -7.26 4.16
N SER A 178 5.64 -7.45 4.19
CA SER A 178 6.50 -7.39 3.01
C SER A 178 6.16 -8.52 2.04
N VAL A 179 5.66 -8.16 0.86
CA VAL A 179 5.25 -9.15 -0.17
C VAL A 179 6.44 -9.76 -0.91
N ASP A 180 7.65 -9.29 -0.62
CA ASP A 180 8.89 -9.79 -1.22
C ASP A 180 9.80 -10.52 -0.23
N PHE A 181 9.65 -10.29 1.08
CA PHE A 181 10.57 -10.85 2.09
C PHE A 181 9.87 -11.55 3.27
N GLY A 182 8.59 -11.31 3.51
CA GLY A 182 7.84 -11.96 4.58
C GLY A 182 7.95 -11.28 5.96
N ASP A 183 8.75 -10.22 6.09
CA ASP A 183 8.79 -9.40 7.30
C ASP A 183 7.47 -8.67 7.54
N THR A 184 7.11 -8.52 8.81
CA THR A 184 6.01 -7.67 9.25
C THR A 184 6.56 -6.42 9.92
N PHE A 185 6.00 -5.26 9.57
CA PHE A 185 6.39 -3.98 10.15
C PHE A 185 5.16 -3.26 10.70
N VAL A 186 5.31 -2.62 11.86
CA VAL A 186 4.36 -1.63 12.36
C VAL A 186 4.98 -0.26 12.12
N VAL A 187 4.27 0.58 11.36
CA VAL A 187 4.77 1.90 10.93
C VAL A 187 3.67 2.96 11.02
N HIS A 188 4.08 4.23 10.99
CA HIS A 188 3.15 5.36 10.86
C HIS A 188 2.86 5.68 9.39
N LEU A 189 1.77 6.39 9.12
CA LEU A 189 1.38 6.83 7.76
C LEU A 189 2.50 7.56 7.01
N SER A 190 3.35 8.30 7.73
CA SER A 190 4.49 9.04 7.17
C SER A 190 5.54 8.13 6.51
N ALA A 191 5.60 6.85 6.87
CA ALA A 191 6.48 5.84 6.31
C ALA A 191 5.86 5.10 5.10
N ILE A 192 4.62 5.41 4.72
CA ILE A 192 3.89 4.74 3.64
C ILE A 192 3.72 5.67 2.44
N ARG A 193 3.83 5.11 1.24
CA ARG A 193 3.58 5.79 -0.03
C ARG A 193 2.70 4.93 -0.94
N LYS A 194 1.98 5.60 -1.83
CA LYS A 194 1.22 4.92 -2.89
C LYS A 194 2.17 4.14 -3.79
N ILE A 195 1.77 2.92 -4.16
CA ILE A 195 2.53 2.15 -5.15
C ILE A 195 2.13 2.56 -6.57
N GLU A 196 3.12 2.72 -7.43
CA GLU A 196 2.89 3.00 -8.85
C GLU A 196 2.74 1.70 -9.65
N PRO A 197 1.84 1.63 -10.65
CA PRO A 197 1.49 0.37 -11.32
C PRO A 197 2.69 -0.38 -11.93
N HIS A 198 3.69 0.36 -12.44
CA HIS A 198 4.87 -0.25 -13.06
C HIS A 198 5.72 -1.07 -12.08
N LEU A 199 5.63 -0.80 -10.77
CA LEU A 199 6.31 -1.54 -9.71
C LEU A 199 5.60 -2.85 -9.33
N LEU A 200 4.41 -3.10 -9.89
CA LEU A 200 3.62 -4.32 -9.69
C LEU A 200 3.81 -5.36 -10.80
N ARG A 201 4.69 -5.09 -11.79
CA ARG A 201 4.97 -6.03 -12.88
C ARG A 201 5.72 -7.27 -12.40
N LEU A 202 6.65 -7.13 -11.45
CA LEU A 202 7.25 -8.29 -10.82
C LEU A 202 6.20 -8.94 -9.90
N PRO A 203 5.95 -10.25 -9.97
CA PRO A 203 5.12 -10.93 -8.97
C PRO A 203 5.63 -10.69 -7.55
N PHE A 204 4.79 -10.90 -6.55
CA PHE A 204 5.24 -10.95 -5.16
C PHE A 204 6.18 -12.15 -4.98
N GLN A 205 7.36 -11.91 -4.42
CA GLN A 205 8.44 -12.91 -4.43
C GLN A 205 8.47 -13.80 -3.19
N VAL A 206 7.77 -13.43 -2.12
CA VAL A 206 7.75 -14.26 -0.91
C VAL A 206 6.84 -15.47 -1.11
N ILE A 207 7.38 -16.66 -0.84
CA ILE A 207 6.64 -17.91 -0.71
C ILE A 207 6.80 -18.47 0.70
N ILE A 208 5.81 -19.23 1.14
CA ILE A 208 5.95 -20.07 2.33
C ILE A 208 6.46 -21.43 1.86
N ILE A 209 7.55 -21.88 2.48
CA ILE A 209 8.04 -23.25 2.34
C ILE A 209 7.77 -23.99 3.64
N THR A 210 7.35 -25.24 3.52
CA THR A 210 7.09 -26.13 4.66
C THR A 210 7.92 -27.38 4.47
N PHE A 211 8.70 -27.75 5.47
CA PHE A 211 9.32 -29.08 5.51
C PHE A 211 8.26 -30.12 5.87
N GLU A 212 7.99 -31.03 4.94
CA GLU A 212 7.23 -32.24 5.26
C GLU A 212 8.14 -33.23 5.96
N ASP A 213 7.75 -33.61 7.18
CA ASP A 213 8.46 -34.64 7.92
C ASP A 213 8.19 -35.99 7.26
N SER A 214 9.26 -36.72 6.92
CA SER A 214 9.17 -38.00 6.20
C SER A 214 8.88 -39.19 7.13
N SER A 215 8.43 -38.92 8.35
CA SER A 215 8.27 -39.91 9.43
C SER A 215 7.07 -40.86 9.27
N HIS A 216 6.35 -40.85 8.14
CA HIS A 216 5.26 -41.78 7.84
C HIS A 216 5.29 -42.38 6.42
N GLN A 217 6.45 -42.88 5.99
CA GLN A 217 6.51 -43.92 4.95
C GLN A 217 7.28 -45.13 5.50
N VAL A 218 6.57 -46.02 6.21
CA VAL A 218 7.01 -47.37 6.57
C VAL A 218 6.04 -48.36 5.91
#